data_AF-A0A963MBS8-F1
#
_entry.id   AF-A0A963MBS8-F1
#
_cell.length_a   1.000
_cell.length_b   1.000
_cell.length_c   1.000
_cell.angle_alpha   90.00
_cell.angle_beta   90.00
_cell.angle_gamma   90.00
#
_symmetry.space_group_name_H-M   'P 1'
#
loop_
_entity.id
_entity.type
_entity.pdbx_description
1 polymer ?
#
loop_
_entity_poly.entity_id
_entity_poly.type
_entity_poly.pdbx_seq_one_letter_code
_entity_poly.pdbx_strand_id
1 'polypeptide(L)'
;AWDGQMPGADAHDLALWRWLRGYADRAVARQRPPLLMGWGEDDRFVMSNRLVGATLPPGHVFTTGGGHDWPAWQRLWAAYLDQRPWQGSHG
;
A
#
# COMPACT_ATOMS: atom_id res chain seq x y z
N ALA A 1 22.59 -0.35 5.34
CA ALA A 1 21.12 -0.26 5.53
C ALA A 1 20.71 1.20 5.46
N TRP A 2 19.52 1.53 4.94
CA TRP A 2 18.99 2.91 4.94
C TRP A 2 18.74 3.38 6.38
N ASP A 3 19.24 4.58 6.72
CA ASP A 3 19.25 5.18 8.05
C ASP A 3 17.94 5.88 8.44
N GLY A 4 16.96 5.92 7.53
CA GLY A 4 15.67 6.55 7.78
C GLY A 4 15.67 8.06 7.55
N GLN A 5 16.67 8.58 6.82
CA GLN A 5 16.75 9.96 6.35
C GLN A 5 16.75 9.98 4.82
N MET A 6 16.03 10.91 4.23
CA MET A 6 16.00 11.10 2.77
C MET A 6 16.15 12.60 2.49
N PRO A 7 17.25 13.03 1.85
CA PRO A 7 17.43 14.43 1.50
C PRO A 7 16.25 14.96 0.68
N GLY A 8 15.67 16.08 1.11
CA GLY A 8 14.51 16.69 0.45
C GLY A 8 13.15 16.10 0.81
N ALA A 9 13.09 15.02 1.60
CA ALA A 9 11.85 14.52 2.17
C ALA A 9 11.46 15.36 3.39
N ASP A 10 10.16 15.67 3.50
CA ASP A 10 9.67 16.36 4.69
C ASP A 10 9.45 15.39 5.87
N ALA A 11 9.03 15.93 7.01
CA ALA A 11 8.77 15.11 8.19
C ALA A 11 7.63 14.11 7.99
N HIS A 12 6.66 14.42 7.13
CA HIS A 12 5.53 13.55 6.82
C HIS A 12 5.98 12.37 5.95
N ASP A 13 6.75 12.62 4.90
CA ASP A 13 7.35 11.61 4.04
C ASP A 13 8.17 10.61 4.87
N LEU A 14 9.03 11.11 5.76
CA LEU A 14 9.86 10.26 6.64
C LEU A 14 9.01 9.44 7.61
N ALA A 15 7.95 10.03 8.16
CA ALA A 15 7.03 9.32 9.05
C ALA A 15 6.28 8.19 8.32
N LEU A 16 5.79 8.47 7.11
CA LEU A 16 5.13 7.47 6.26
C LEU A 16 6.08 6.32 5.91
N TRP A 17 7.30 6.61 5.46
CA TRP A 17 8.28 5.58 5.12
C TRP A 17 8.68 4.71 6.32
N ARG A 18 8.86 5.31 7.50
CA ARG A 18 9.14 4.56 8.74
C ARG A 18 7.96 3.68 9.13
N TRP A 19 6.73 4.15 8.93
CA TRP A 19 5.54 3.34 9.18
C TRP A 19 5.42 2.17 8.19
N LEU A 20 5.60 2.43 6.89
CA LEU A 20 5.56 1.41 5.83
C LEU A 20 6.64 0.34 6.01
N ARG A 21 7.85 0.73 6.44
CA ARG A 21 8.93 -0.23 6.76
C ARG A 21 8.49 -1.30 7.75
N GLY A 22 7.58 -0.99 8.67
CA GLY A 22 7.06 -1.96 9.63
C GLY A 22 6.33 -3.16 9.00
N TYR A 23 5.88 -3.05 7.74
CA TYR A 23 5.26 -4.16 7.02
C TYR A 23 6.26 -5.11 6.35
N ALA A 24 7.52 -4.71 6.19
CA ALA A 24 8.57 -5.60 5.67
C ALA A 24 9.04 -6.65 6.70
N ASP A 25 8.76 -6.43 7.99
CA ASP A 25 8.99 -7.41 9.05
C ASP A 25 7.68 -8.13 9.38
N ARG A 26 7.65 -9.46 9.24
CA ARG A 26 6.44 -10.27 9.46
C ARG A 26 5.92 -10.25 10.89
N ALA A 27 6.80 -10.16 11.90
CA ALA A 27 6.40 -10.12 13.30
C ALA A 27 5.76 -8.77 13.63
N VAL A 28 6.34 -7.68 13.13
CA VAL A 28 5.81 -6.33 13.28
C VAL A 28 4.51 -6.14 12.48
N ALA A 29 4.45 -6.66 11.24
CA ALA A 29 3.27 -6.54 10.38
C ALA A 29 2.00 -7.15 11.00
N ARG A 30 2.14 -8.26 11.75
CA ARG A 30 1.01 -8.91 12.45
C ARG A 30 0.39 -8.07 13.57
N GLN A 31 1.11 -7.06 14.07
CA GLN A 31 0.65 -6.16 15.12
C GLN A 31 0.08 -4.85 14.57
N ARG A 32 0.03 -4.70 13.23
CA ARG A 32 -0.41 -3.49 12.54
C ARG A 32 -1.78 -3.72 11.90
N PRO A 33 -2.54 -2.63 11.63
CA PRO A 33 -3.74 -2.74 10.80
C PRO A 33 -3.41 -3.38 9.44
N PRO A 34 -4.33 -4.13 8.82
CA PRO A 34 -4.14 -4.60 7.46
C PRO A 34 -3.89 -3.42 6.51
N LEU A 35 -2.80 -3.48 5.76
CA LEU A 35 -2.51 -2.53 4.69
C LEU A 35 -2.94 -3.15 3.36
N LEU A 36 -3.85 -2.47 2.67
CA LEU A 36 -4.32 -2.79 1.34
C LEU A 36 -3.88 -1.66 0.40
N MET A 37 -3.28 -2.00 -0.73
CA MET A 37 -2.75 -1.05 -1.70
C MET A 37 -3.33 -1.29 -3.09
N GLY A 38 -3.53 -0.21 -3.84
CA GLY A 38 -3.98 -0.29 -5.22
C GLY A 38 -3.36 0.77 -6.11
N TRP A 39 -3.05 0.43 -7.37
CA TRP A 39 -2.55 1.39 -8.36
C TRP A 39 -2.97 1.07 -9.80
N GLY A 40 -2.93 2.09 -10.65
CA GLY A 40 -2.99 1.93 -12.09
C GLY A 40 -1.63 1.54 -12.67
N GLU A 41 -1.58 0.62 -13.64
CA GLU A 41 -0.31 0.17 -14.25
C GLU A 41 0.37 1.27 -15.08
N ASP A 42 -0.37 2.29 -15.50
CA ASP A 42 0.16 3.48 -16.21
C ASP A 42 0.42 4.65 -15.24
N ASP A 43 0.30 4.43 -13.93
CA ASP A 43 0.58 5.45 -12.90
C ASP A 43 2.09 5.74 -12.85
N ARG A 44 2.45 7.03 -12.81
CA ARG A 44 3.84 7.49 -12.68
C ARG A 44 4.56 6.96 -11.44
N PHE A 45 3.82 6.49 -10.43
CA PHE A 45 4.35 5.94 -9.18
C PHE A 45 4.37 4.39 -9.15
N VAL A 46 4.02 3.72 -10.25
CA VAL A 46 3.89 2.26 -10.32
C VAL A 46 5.13 1.52 -9.78
N MET A 47 6.33 2.02 -10.02
CA MET A 47 7.57 1.37 -9.57
C MET A 47 7.70 1.40 -8.05
N SER A 48 7.45 2.55 -7.42
CA SER A 48 7.46 2.68 -5.96
C SER A 48 6.36 1.85 -5.32
N ASN A 49 5.16 1.84 -5.91
CA ASN A 49 4.04 1.05 -5.43
C ASN A 49 4.33 -0.45 -5.47
N ARG A 50 4.99 -0.94 -6.54
CA ARG A 50 5.43 -2.34 -6.64
C ARG A 50 6.44 -2.72 -5.56
N LEU A 51 7.37 -1.83 -5.23
CA LEU A 51 8.36 -2.09 -4.16
C LEU A 51 7.69 -2.28 -2.80
N VAL A 52 6.74 -1.40 -2.45
CA VAL A 52 6.01 -1.53 -1.18
C VAL A 52 5.05 -2.73 -1.24
N GLY A 53 4.31 -2.88 -2.33
CA GLY A 53 3.36 -3.97 -2.52
C GLY A 53 3.99 -5.36 -2.44
N ALA A 54 5.24 -5.52 -2.89
CA ALA A 54 5.99 -6.77 -2.77
C ALA A 54 6.28 -7.20 -1.32
N THR A 55 6.15 -6.28 -0.35
CA THR A 55 6.30 -6.59 1.08
C THR A 55 4.99 -7.09 1.71
N LEU A 56 3.86 -6.93 1.03
CA LEU A 56 2.54 -7.24 1.57
C LEU A 56 2.13 -8.69 1.28
N PRO A 57 1.22 -9.27 2.09
CA PRO A 57 0.67 -10.60 1.82
C PRO A 57 -0.05 -10.66 0.46
N PRO A 58 -0.14 -11.86 -0.17
CA PRO A 58 -1.00 -12.06 -1.33
C PRO A 58 -2.45 -11.62 -1.03
N GLY A 59 -3.10 -10.99 -2.00
CA GLY A 59 -4.46 -10.45 -1.86
C GLY A 59 -4.53 -9.05 -1.24
N HIS A 60 -3.40 -8.46 -0.83
CA HIS A 60 -3.36 -7.09 -0.31
C HIS A 60 -3.03 -6.03 -1.36
N VAL A 61 -2.80 -6.44 -2.61
CA VAL A 61 -2.42 -5.57 -3.72
C VAL A 61 -3.43 -5.74 -4.85
N PHE A 62 -3.94 -4.62 -5.34
CA PHE A 62 -4.86 -4.53 -6.46
C PHE A 62 -4.23 -3.70 -7.58
N THR A 63 -4.34 -4.15 -8.82
CA THR A 63 -3.90 -3.34 -9.97
C THR A 63 -5.00 -3.25 -11.03
N THR A 64 -4.95 -2.18 -11.82
CA THR A 64 -5.87 -1.95 -12.93
C THR A 64 -5.14 -1.19 -14.05
N GLY A 65 -5.68 -1.18 -15.27
CA GLY A 65 -5.17 -0.26 -16.30
C GLY A 65 -5.53 1.19 -15.97
N GLY A 66 -4.78 2.16 -16.51
CA GLY A 66 -4.99 3.59 -16.26
C GLY A 66 -3.90 4.21 -15.38
N GLY A 67 -3.93 5.54 -15.29
CA GLY A 67 -2.88 6.31 -14.64
C GLY A 67 -3.22 6.69 -13.20
N HIS A 68 -2.63 7.82 -12.78
CA HIS A 68 -2.95 8.45 -11.50
C HIS A 68 -4.25 9.25 -11.61
N ASP A 69 -5.36 8.56 -11.88
CA ASP A 69 -6.65 9.17 -12.23
C ASP A 69 -7.85 8.54 -11.53
N TRP A 70 -8.95 9.30 -11.53
CA TRP A 70 -10.19 8.91 -10.85
C TRP A 70 -10.79 7.60 -11.40
N PRO A 71 -10.88 7.37 -12.73
CA PRO A 71 -11.39 6.09 -13.25
C PRO A 71 -10.62 4.88 -12.73
N ALA A 72 -9.28 4.93 -12.67
CA ALA A 72 -8.48 3.85 -12.11
C ALA A 72 -8.79 3.65 -10.62
N TRP A 73 -8.87 4.72 -9.83
CA TRP A 73 -9.17 4.63 -8.40
C TRP A 73 -10.56 4.10 -8.11
N GLN A 74 -11.57 4.44 -8.91
CA GLN A 74 -12.92 3.88 -8.76
C GLN A 74 -12.94 2.36 -8.95
N ARG A 75 -12.22 1.84 -9.95
CA ARG A 75 -12.12 0.38 -10.17
C ARG A 75 -11.41 -0.31 -9.02
N LEU A 76 -10.30 0.26 -8.54
CA LEU A 76 -9.56 -0.27 -7.39
C LEU A 76 -10.41 -0.26 -6.11
N TRP A 77 -11.18 0.81 -5.88
CA TRP A 77 -12.06 0.93 -4.74
C TRP A 77 -13.18 -0.12 -4.78
N ALA A 78 -13.80 -0.35 -5.94
CA ALA A 78 -14.78 -1.42 -6.10
C ALA A 78 -14.17 -2.80 -5.78
N ALA A 79 -12.99 -3.11 -6.32
CA ALA A 79 -12.28 -4.36 -6.05
C ALA A 79 -11.96 -4.55 -4.55
N TYR A 80 -11.62 -3.46 -3.85
CA TYR A 80 -11.43 -3.46 -2.40
C TYR A 80 -12.73 -3.77 -1.65
N LEU A 81 -13.84 -3.11 -2.01
CA LEU A 81 -15.14 -3.34 -1.36
C LEU A 81 -15.64 -4.78 -1.57
N ASP A 82 -15.35 -5.38 -2.72
CA ASP A 82 -15.70 -6.77 -3.02
C ASP A 82 -15.00 -7.79 -2.10
N GLN A 83 -13.86 -7.44 -1.49
CA GLN A 83 -13.22 -8.27 -0.46
C GLN A 83 -14.01 -8.31 0.86
N ARG A 84 -14.99 -7.41 1.03
CA ARG A 84 -15.80 -7.28 2.24
C ARG A 84 -14.93 -7.23 3.52
N PRO A 85 -13.94 -6.32 3.61
CA PRO A 85 -12.96 -6.27 4.71
C PRO A 85 -13.59 -6.08 6.10
N TRP A 86 -14.86 -5.66 6.17
CA TRP A 86 -15.63 -5.51 7.40
C TRP A 86 -16.24 -6.81 7.93
N GLN A 87 -16.27 -7.91 7.16
CA GLN A 87 -16.91 -9.16 7.58
C GLN A 87 -16.06 -10.02 8.54
N GLY A 88 -14.82 -9.62 8.82
CA GLY A 88 -13.93 -10.28 9.79
C GLY A 88 -13.98 -9.75 11.22
N SER A 89 -14.80 -8.73 11.51
CA SER A 89 -14.80 -8.01 12.80
C SER A 89 -15.74 -8.58 13.87
N HIS A 90 -16.23 -9.80 13.69
CA HIS A 90 -17.00 -10.53 14.71
C HIS A 90 -16.20 -11.74 15.17
N GLY A 91 -15.42 -11.54 16.25
CA GLY A 91 -14.68 -12.57 16.98
C GLY A 91 -14.20 -12.00 18.29
#